data_AF-A0A8H9GR14-F1
#
_entry.id   AF-A0A8H9GR14-F1
#
_cell.length_a   1.000
_cell.length_b   1.000
_cell.length_c   1.000
_cell.angle_alpha   90.00
_cell.angle_beta   90.00
_cell.angle_gamma   90.00
#
_symmetry.space_group_name_H-M   'P 1'
#
loop_
_entity.id
_entity.type
_entity.pdbx_description
1 polymer ?
#
loop_
_entity_poly.entity_id
_entity_poly.type
_entity_poly.pdbx_seq_one_letter_code
_entity_poly.pdbx_strand_id
1 'polypeptide(L)'
;MTDDPPPAPQAVTPPTLTVAFHPPQYAQTLPPSALARLDARLAHLHARTPDDVLHATLRDAARLLGAHLTFRAAGRCAHAHPWQADAALLGVSVRRAAHLLHLRGGVRCDPGELHAAVGRWPTGTLLVARRGVICAQLNLACDLDRLALDDLELEGPPGPDVALYAHRLRPGGQLAAWHTPRWPRS
;
A
#
# COMPACT_ATOMS: atom_id res chain seq x y z
N MET A 1 -55.08 -4.84 17.97
CA MET A 1 -53.76 -4.26 17.70
C MET A 1 -52.77 -5.41 17.81
N THR A 2 -52.29 -5.88 16.68
CA THR A 2 -51.31 -6.98 16.61
C THR A 2 -49.95 -6.32 16.75
N ASP A 3 -49.28 -6.54 17.87
CA ASP A 3 -47.87 -6.16 18.05
C ASP A 3 -47.04 -7.06 17.13
N ASP A 4 -46.48 -6.48 16.08
CA ASP A 4 -45.45 -7.16 15.30
C ASP A 4 -44.19 -7.27 16.16
N PRO A 5 -43.59 -8.47 16.26
CA PRO A 5 -42.34 -8.63 16.98
C PRO A 5 -41.24 -7.77 16.34
N PRO A 6 -40.35 -7.17 17.15
CA PRO A 6 -39.28 -6.32 16.62
C PRO A 6 -38.40 -7.13 15.65
N PRO A 7 -37.96 -6.53 14.53
CA PRO A 7 -37.14 -7.22 13.56
C PRO A 7 -35.86 -7.72 14.21
N ALA A 8 -35.54 -9.00 13.98
CA ALA A 8 -34.33 -9.62 14.49
C ALA A 8 -33.10 -8.78 14.08
N PRO A 9 -32.11 -8.57 14.97
CA PRO A 9 -30.91 -7.84 14.64
C PRO A 9 -30.23 -8.51 13.44
N GLN A 10 -30.15 -7.79 12.32
CA GLN A 10 -29.47 -8.26 11.13
C GLN A 10 -28.04 -8.66 11.52
N ALA A 11 -27.71 -9.94 11.36
CA ALA A 11 -26.39 -10.45 11.64
C ALA A 11 -25.38 -9.69 10.76
N VAL A 12 -24.65 -8.77 11.36
CA VAL A 12 -23.59 -8.03 10.69
C VAL A 12 -22.50 -9.03 10.37
N THR A 13 -22.47 -9.52 9.13
CA THR A 13 -21.40 -10.42 8.68
C THR A 13 -20.08 -9.66 8.77
N PRO A 14 -19.09 -10.16 9.53
CA PRO A 14 -17.81 -9.49 9.66
C PRO A 14 -17.11 -9.41 8.30
N PRO A 15 -16.26 -8.39 8.07
CA PRO A 15 -15.50 -8.28 6.83
C PRO A 15 -14.65 -9.54 6.62
N THR A 16 -14.66 -10.08 5.41
CA THR A 16 -13.79 -11.19 5.01
C THR A 16 -12.71 -10.68 4.07
N LEU A 17 -11.49 -11.17 4.29
CA LEU A 17 -10.34 -10.92 3.43
C LEU A 17 -9.78 -12.25 2.94
N THR A 18 -9.71 -12.40 1.63
CA THR A 18 -9.11 -13.56 0.96
C THR A 18 -7.77 -13.16 0.39
N VAL A 19 -6.76 -13.99 0.62
CA VAL A 19 -5.41 -13.85 0.06
C VAL A 19 -5.16 -15.01 -0.90
N ALA A 20 -4.69 -14.70 -2.10
CA ALA A 20 -4.18 -15.72 -3.02
C ALA A 20 -2.78 -15.31 -3.49
N PHE A 21 -1.77 -16.02 -2.99
CA PHE A 21 -0.41 -15.93 -3.54
C PHE A 21 -0.41 -16.59 -4.92
N HIS A 22 0.38 -16.07 -5.86
CA HIS A 22 0.46 -16.70 -7.18
C HIS A 22 1.29 -18.00 -7.07
N PRO A 23 0.81 -19.15 -7.58
CA PRO A 23 -0.42 -19.37 -8.36
C PRO A 23 -1.72 -19.46 -7.53
N PRO A 24 -2.87 -18.98 -8.06
CA PRO A 24 -4.09 -18.66 -7.31
C PRO A 24 -4.85 -19.86 -6.70
N GLN A 25 -4.40 -21.10 -6.99
CA GLN A 25 -4.92 -22.31 -6.36
C GLN A 25 -4.74 -22.37 -4.84
N TYR A 26 -3.91 -21.48 -4.28
CA TYR A 26 -3.71 -21.33 -2.83
C TYR A 26 -4.54 -20.20 -2.22
N ALA A 27 -5.66 -19.81 -2.85
CA ALA A 27 -6.58 -18.85 -2.26
C ALA A 27 -7.09 -19.33 -0.90
N GLN A 28 -6.78 -18.57 0.14
CA GLN A 28 -7.21 -18.86 1.51
C GLN A 28 -7.95 -17.65 2.08
N THR A 29 -9.08 -17.91 2.73
CA THR A 29 -9.70 -16.91 3.59
C THR A 29 -8.97 -16.95 4.92
N LEU A 30 -8.33 -15.83 5.26
CA LEU A 30 -7.56 -15.72 6.49
C LEU A 30 -8.38 -14.98 7.54
N PRO A 31 -8.31 -15.39 8.82
CA PRO A 31 -8.90 -14.60 9.89
C PRO A 31 -8.18 -13.24 9.98
N PRO A 32 -8.86 -12.19 10.46
CA PRO A 32 -8.27 -10.85 10.57
C PRO A 32 -6.92 -10.83 11.32
N SER A 33 -6.75 -11.68 12.33
CA SER A 33 -5.52 -11.80 13.11
C SER A 33 -4.35 -12.39 12.33
N ALA A 34 -4.60 -13.31 11.37
CA ALA A 34 -3.54 -13.86 10.52
C ALA A 34 -3.10 -12.85 9.46
N LEU A 35 -4.05 -12.09 8.91
CA LEU A 35 -3.77 -11.00 7.98
C LEU A 35 -3.03 -9.84 8.62
N ALA A 36 -3.39 -9.47 9.85
CA ALA A 36 -2.70 -8.42 10.58
C ALA A 36 -1.21 -8.71 10.80
N ARG A 37 -0.82 -10.00 10.87
CA ARG A 37 0.59 -10.41 10.93
C ARG A 37 1.34 -10.25 9.62
N LEU A 38 0.62 -10.19 8.50
CA LEU A 38 1.16 -9.95 7.17
C LEU A 38 1.21 -8.46 6.86
N ASP A 39 0.12 -7.73 7.12
CA ASP A 39 0.04 -6.28 7.05
C ASP A 39 -0.95 -5.78 8.11
N ALA A 40 -0.45 -5.08 9.13
CA ALA A 40 -1.22 -4.62 10.26
C ALA A 40 -2.34 -3.64 9.87
N ARG A 41 -2.20 -2.93 8.73
CA ARG A 41 -3.21 -1.98 8.26
C ARG A 41 -4.52 -2.66 7.89
N LEU A 42 -4.45 -3.90 7.40
CA LEU A 42 -5.63 -4.65 6.96
C LEU A 42 -6.60 -4.94 8.11
N ALA A 43 -6.10 -4.99 9.35
CA ALA A 43 -6.94 -5.13 10.55
C ALA A 43 -7.88 -3.93 10.78
N HIS A 44 -7.56 -2.77 10.21
CA HIS A 44 -8.35 -1.55 10.33
C HIS A 44 -9.37 -1.38 9.20
N LEU A 45 -9.40 -2.27 8.20
CA LEU A 45 -10.41 -2.22 7.15
C LEU A 45 -11.72 -2.81 7.65
N HIS A 46 -12.78 -2.01 7.58
CA HIS A 46 -14.15 -2.40 7.94
C HIS A 46 -15.18 -1.88 6.94
N ALA A 47 -16.43 -2.29 7.10
CA ALA A 47 -17.55 -1.97 6.18
C ALA A 47 -17.79 -0.47 5.93
N ARG A 48 -17.34 0.42 6.82
CA ARG A 48 -17.49 1.89 6.70
C ARG A 48 -16.20 2.60 6.31
N THR A 49 -15.15 1.85 5.95
CA THR A 49 -13.90 2.44 5.45
C THR A 49 -14.21 3.22 4.18
N PRO A 50 -13.76 4.49 4.06
CA PRO A 50 -13.86 5.25 2.82
C PRO A 50 -13.29 4.48 1.63
N ASP A 51 -13.92 4.57 0.45
CA ASP A 51 -13.52 3.80 -0.73
C ASP A 51 -12.09 4.08 -1.17
N ASP A 52 -11.64 5.33 -1.09
CA ASP A 52 -10.28 5.73 -1.45
C ASP A 52 -9.23 5.12 -0.52
N VAL A 53 -9.48 5.14 0.80
CA VAL A 53 -8.63 4.47 1.80
C VAL A 53 -8.63 2.96 1.59
N LEU A 54 -9.80 2.36 1.36
CA LEU A 54 -9.94 0.93 1.10
C LEU A 54 -9.13 0.51 -0.12
N HIS A 55 -9.35 1.15 -1.27
CA HIS A 55 -8.68 0.78 -2.52
C HIS A 55 -7.18 1.07 -2.47
N ALA A 56 -6.75 2.21 -1.92
CA ALA A 56 -5.33 2.52 -1.79
C ALA A 56 -4.62 1.51 -0.87
N THR A 57 -5.18 1.21 0.30
CA THR A 57 -4.60 0.25 1.24
C THR A 57 -4.56 -1.16 0.64
N LEU A 58 -5.65 -1.62 0.02
CA LEU A 58 -5.75 -2.96 -0.53
C LEU A 58 -4.78 -3.16 -1.70
N ARG A 59 -4.65 -2.18 -2.60
CA ARG A 59 -3.70 -2.23 -3.72
C ARG A 59 -2.25 -2.22 -3.25
N ASP A 60 -1.93 -1.36 -2.29
CA ASP A 60 -0.58 -1.28 -1.73
C ASP A 60 -0.21 -2.56 -0.97
N ALA A 61 -1.12 -3.09 -0.15
CA ALA A 61 -0.91 -4.37 0.54
C ALA A 61 -0.75 -5.54 -0.45
N ALA A 62 -1.53 -5.57 -1.53
CA ALA A 62 -1.39 -6.59 -2.58
C ALA A 62 0.01 -6.56 -3.21
N ARG A 63 0.54 -5.35 -3.50
CA ARG A 63 1.90 -5.16 -4.02
C ARG A 63 2.96 -5.63 -3.02
N LEU A 64 2.86 -5.20 -1.76
CA LEU A 64 3.83 -5.53 -0.71
C LEU A 64 3.87 -7.03 -0.37
N LEU A 65 2.71 -7.69 -0.42
CA LEU A 65 2.58 -9.12 -0.14
C LEU A 65 2.83 -10.01 -1.37
N GLY A 66 2.85 -9.44 -2.58
CA GLY A 66 2.91 -10.23 -3.81
C GLY A 66 1.68 -11.13 -3.99
N ALA A 67 0.51 -10.69 -3.54
CA ALA A 67 -0.69 -11.52 -3.45
C ALA A 67 -1.94 -10.81 -3.93
N HIS A 68 -2.88 -11.57 -4.50
CA HIS A 68 -4.22 -11.09 -4.78
C HIS A 68 -4.99 -10.96 -3.47
N LEU A 69 -5.61 -9.81 -3.27
CA LEU A 69 -6.43 -9.54 -2.09
C LEU A 69 -7.87 -9.26 -2.51
N THR A 70 -8.81 -9.89 -1.83
CA THR A 70 -10.24 -9.61 -1.98
C THR A 70 -10.81 -9.25 -0.62
N PHE A 71 -11.38 -8.04 -0.51
CA PHE A 71 -12.10 -7.57 0.67
C PHE A 71 -13.60 -7.63 0.41
N ARG A 72 -14.37 -8.21 1.32
CA ARG A 72 -15.85 -8.26 1.27
C ARG A 72 -16.43 -7.82 2.60
N ALA A 73 -17.33 -6.84 2.60
CA ALA A 73 -18.01 -6.39 3.80
C ALA A 73 -19.31 -5.65 3.47
N ALA A 74 -20.42 -5.97 4.16
CA ALA A 74 -21.71 -5.27 4.02
C ALA A 74 -22.15 -5.03 2.56
N GLY A 75 -22.07 -6.05 1.71
CA GLY A 75 -22.42 -5.98 0.28
C GLY A 75 -21.38 -5.31 -0.61
N ARG A 76 -20.31 -4.73 -0.06
CA ARG A 76 -19.17 -4.19 -0.81
C ARG A 76 -18.16 -5.30 -1.10
N CYS A 77 -17.57 -5.26 -2.30
CA CYS A 77 -16.49 -6.14 -2.71
C CYS A 77 -15.39 -5.32 -3.40
N ALA A 78 -14.16 -5.42 -2.92
CA ALA A 78 -13.00 -4.77 -3.51
C ALA A 78 -11.91 -5.81 -3.78
N HIS A 79 -11.26 -5.69 -4.94
CA HIS A 79 -10.21 -6.59 -5.38
C HIS A 79 -8.95 -5.80 -5.68
N ALA A 80 -7.80 -6.38 -5.37
CA ALA A 80 -6.49 -5.87 -5.75
C ALA A 80 -5.58 -7.03 -6.16
N HIS A 81 -4.71 -6.77 -7.12
CA HIS A 81 -3.69 -7.71 -7.58
C HIS A 81 -2.30 -7.08 -7.55
N PRO A 82 -1.23 -7.88 -7.34
CA PRO A 82 0.11 -7.35 -7.05
C PRO A 82 0.74 -6.56 -8.20
N TRP A 83 0.28 -6.77 -9.44
CA TRP A 83 0.82 -6.13 -10.65
C TRP A 83 -0.18 -5.18 -11.34
N GLN A 84 -1.12 -4.62 -10.58
CA GLN A 84 -2.09 -3.69 -11.14
C GLN A 84 -1.41 -2.42 -11.66
N ALA A 85 -1.51 -2.19 -12.98
CA ALA A 85 -0.91 -1.03 -13.65
C ALA A 85 -1.54 0.31 -13.23
N ASP A 86 -2.82 0.31 -12.87
CA ASP A 86 -3.52 1.50 -12.38
C ASP A 86 -3.12 1.83 -10.92
N ALA A 87 -2.31 2.88 -10.76
CA ALA A 87 -1.79 3.33 -9.48
C ALA A 87 -2.70 4.43 -8.87
N ALA A 88 -3.44 4.06 -7.82
CA ALA A 88 -4.40 4.93 -7.12
C ALA A 88 -3.79 6.19 -6.49
N LEU A 89 -2.45 6.33 -6.48
CA LEU A 89 -1.73 7.43 -5.84
C LEU A 89 -1.12 8.42 -6.83
N LEU A 90 -1.18 8.18 -8.14
CA LEU A 90 -0.66 9.14 -9.12
C LEU A 90 -1.44 10.46 -9.05
N GLY A 91 -0.74 11.59 -9.04
CA GLY A 91 -1.33 12.92 -8.87
C GLY A 91 -1.75 13.26 -7.43
N VAL A 92 -1.63 12.32 -6.49
CA VAL A 92 -1.97 12.55 -5.09
C VAL A 92 -0.81 13.25 -4.38
N SER A 93 -1.11 14.20 -3.47
CA SER A 93 -0.06 14.80 -2.63
C SER A 93 0.58 13.76 -1.71
N VAL A 94 1.87 13.91 -1.42
CA VAL A 94 2.60 13.03 -0.48
C VAL A 94 1.88 12.92 0.87
N ARG A 95 1.36 14.05 1.39
CA ARG A 95 0.63 14.07 2.66
C ARG A 95 -0.63 13.20 2.61
N ARG A 96 -1.39 13.28 1.51
CA ARG A 96 -2.59 12.47 1.32
C ARG A 96 -2.22 11.00 1.10
N ALA A 97 -1.21 10.70 0.30
CA ALA A 97 -0.73 9.34 0.11
C ALA A 97 -0.28 8.68 1.43
N ALA A 98 0.50 9.39 2.25
CA ALA A 98 0.91 8.92 3.57
C ALA A 98 -0.29 8.67 4.49
N HIS A 99 -1.34 9.50 4.42
CA HIS A 99 -2.58 9.27 5.16
C HIS A 99 -3.33 8.03 4.66
N LEU A 100 -3.55 7.91 3.35
CA LEU A 100 -4.27 6.77 2.73
C LEU A 100 -3.57 5.43 3.02
N LEU A 101 -2.24 5.42 3.00
CA LEU A 101 -1.43 4.22 3.21
C LEU A 101 -1.01 4.00 4.66
N HIS A 102 -1.45 4.84 5.60
CA HIS A 102 -1.04 4.80 7.01
C HIS A 102 0.49 4.83 7.22
N LEU A 103 1.23 5.54 6.39
CA LEU A 103 2.68 5.70 6.53
C LEU A 103 2.97 6.67 7.70
N ARG A 104 3.53 6.15 8.80
CA ARG A 104 3.90 6.93 9.98
C ARG A 104 5.42 6.87 10.20
N GLY A 105 6.04 8.02 10.50
CA GLY A 105 7.41 8.08 11.02
C GLY A 105 8.51 7.61 10.05
N GLY A 106 8.62 8.25 8.89
CA GLY A 106 9.64 7.90 7.89
C GLY A 106 11.07 8.28 8.33
N VAL A 107 12.02 7.36 8.15
CA VAL A 107 13.45 7.64 8.37
C VAL A 107 13.97 8.53 7.24
N ARG A 108 14.67 9.61 7.60
CA ARG A 108 15.34 10.50 6.64
C ARG A 108 16.70 9.90 6.25
N CYS A 109 16.94 9.77 4.95
CA CYS A 109 18.21 9.33 4.37
C CYS A 109 18.57 10.25 3.20
N ASP A 110 19.84 10.31 2.80
CA ASP A 110 20.17 10.93 1.52
C ASP A 110 19.68 10.05 0.34
N PRO A 111 19.58 10.62 -0.88
CA PRO A 111 19.10 9.89 -2.04
C PRO A 111 19.93 8.65 -2.40
N GLY A 112 21.25 8.70 -2.28
CA GLY A 112 22.14 7.60 -2.64
C GLY A 112 22.03 6.43 -1.67
N GLU A 113 22.00 6.70 -0.37
CA GLU A 113 21.73 5.70 0.66
C GLU A 113 20.36 5.02 0.46
N LEU A 114 19.33 5.81 0.19
CA LEU A 114 17.99 5.25 -0.04
C LEU A 114 17.99 4.36 -1.28
N HIS A 115 18.57 4.83 -2.40
CA HIS A 115 18.66 4.07 -3.65
C HIS A 115 19.38 2.74 -3.44
N ALA A 116 20.58 2.77 -2.85
CA ALA A 116 21.35 1.57 -2.56
C ALA A 116 20.61 0.61 -1.62
N ALA A 117 19.85 1.14 -0.65
CA ALA A 117 19.04 0.32 0.23
C ALA A 117 17.87 -0.34 -0.52
N VAL A 118 17.08 0.42 -1.28
CA VAL A 118 15.89 -0.11 -1.98
C VAL A 118 16.26 -1.10 -3.07
N GLY A 119 17.38 -0.90 -3.77
CA GLY A 119 17.87 -1.83 -4.80
C GLY A 119 18.11 -3.25 -4.27
N ARG A 120 18.44 -3.38 -2.97
CA ARG A 120 18.67 -4.68 -2.32
C ARG A 120 17.42 -5.28 -1.64
N TRP A 121 16.34 -4.52 -1.49
CA TRP A 121 15.13 -5.06 -0.86
C TRP A 121 14.51 -6.10 -1.78
N PRO A 122 14.02 -7.25 -1.31
CA PRO A 122 13.32 -8.22 -2.16
C PRO A 122 11.89 -7.76 -2.52
N THR A 123 11.23 -7.05 -1.61
CA THR A 123 9.89 -6.47 -1.81
C THR A 123 9.80 -5.09 -1.16
N GLY A 124 8.89 -4.27 -1.65
CA GLY A 124 8.66 -2.91 -1.17
C GLY A 124 7.94 -2.08 -2.22
N THR A 125 7.65 -0.84 -1.87
CA THR A 125 7.06 0.14 -2.79
C THR A 125 7.84 1.44 -2.71
N LEU A 126 8.10 2.04 -3.87
CA LEU A 126 8.73 3.35 -3.99
C LEU A 126 7.73 4.32 -4.61
N LEU A 127 7.58 5.49 -4.00
CA LEU A 127 6.84 6.63 -4.52
C LEU A 127 7.84 7.70 -4.94
N VAL A 128 7.76 8.10 -6.21
CA VAL A 128 8.51 9.24 -6.73
C VAL A 128 7.59 10.44 -6.68
N ALA A 129 8.02 11.49 -5.98
CA ALA A 129 7.26 12.73 -5.87
C ALA A 129 8.00 13.88 -6.53
N ARG A 130 7.26 14.73 -7.25
CA ARG A 130 7.74 16.00 -7.79
C ARG A 130 6.92 17.13 -7.19
N ARG A 131 7.57 18.12 -6.58
CA ARG A 131 6.91 19.27 -5.92
C ARG A 131 5.84 18.84 -4.90
N GLY A 132 6.06 17.71 -4.22
CA GLY A 132 5.14 17.17 -3.22
C GLY A 132 3.94 16.38 -3.76
N VAL A 133 3.92 16.08 -5.06
CA VAL A 133 2.88 15.27 -5.73
C VAL A 133 3.50 13.99 -6.26
N ILE A 134 2.84 12.84 -6.05
CA ILE A 134 3.31 11.54 -6.55
C ILE A 134 3.16 11.50 -8.07
N CYS A 135 4.26 11.23 -8.77
CA CYS A 135 4.30 11.09 -10.23
C CYS A 135 4.58 9.65 -10.68
N ALA A 136 5.12 8.80 -9.79
CA ALA A 136 5.29 7.38 -10.05
C ALA A 136 5.14 6.56 -8.77
N GLN A 137 4.69 5.31 -8.91
CA GLN A 137 4.66 4.32 -7.83
C GLN A 137 5.16 2.98 -8.36
N LEU A 138 6.33 2.57 -7.89
CA LEU A 138 7.02 1.34 -8.30
C LEU A 138 6.77 0.24 -7.27
N ASN A 139 6.42 -0.96 -7.73
CA ASN A 139 6.42 -2.18 -6.94
C ASN A 139 7.81 -2.83 -7.06
N LEU A 140 8.61 -2.77 -5.99
CA LEU A 140 9.97 -3.31 -6.01
C LEU A 140 10.01 -4.84 -6.13
N ALA A 141 8.88 -5.55 -6.02
CA ALA A 141 8.83 -6.97 -6.36
C ALA A 141 8.72 -7.23 -7.88
N CYS A 142 8.56 -6.19 -8.70
CA CYS A 142 8.47 -6.28 -10.16
C CYS A 142 9.82 -5.93 -10.79
N ASP A 143 10.36 -6.85 -11.60
CA ASP A 143 11.67 -6.64 -12.23
C ASP A 143 11.70 -5.46 -13.20
N LEU A 144 10.59 -5.20 -13.92
CA LEU A 144 10.49 -4.02 -14.79
C LEU A 144 10.56 -2.71 -13.99
N ASP A 145 9.91 -2.66 -12.84
CA ASP A 145 9.96 -1.49 -11.94
C ASP A 145 11.35 -1.33 -11.30
N ARG A 146 12.10 -2.42 -11.12
CA ARG A 146 13.52 -2.36 -10.70
C ARG A 146 14.42 -1.83 -11.80
N LEU A 147 14.24 -2.27 -13.04
CA LEU A 147 14.96 -1.70 -14.17
C LEU A 147 14.64 -0.20 -14.30
N ALA A 148 13.37 0.18 -14.16
CA ALA A 148 12.97 1.60 -14.15
C ALA A 148 13.54 2.40 -12.96
N LEU A 149 13.89 1.73 -11.85
CA LEU A 149 14.58 2.34 -10.72
C LEU A 149 16.06 2.58 -11.04
N ASP A 150 16.71 1.65 -11.72
CA ASP A 150 18.10 1.81 -12.17
C ASP A 150 18.21 2.85 -13.30
N ASP A 151 17.19 2.93 -14.18
CA ASP A 151 17.06 3.89 -15.28
C ASP A 151 16.58 5.28 -14.83
N LEU A 152 16.04 5.39 -13.60
CA LEU A 152 15.87 6.68 -12.96
C LEU A 152 17.29 7.22 -12.79
N GLU A 153 17.74 8.06 -13.72
CA GLU A 153 19.02 8.78 -13.68
C GLU A 153 19.14 9.56 -12.36
N LEU A 154 19.50 8.85 -11.30
CA LEU A 154 19.87 9.33 -9.98
C LEU A 154 21.39 9.49 -9.91
N GLU A 155 22.09 9.35 -11.05
CA GLU A 155 23.52 9.63 -11.23
C GLU A 155 23.87 11.13 -11.10
N GLY A 156 22.86 11.99 -10.95
CA GLY A 156 22.99 13.34 -10.42
C GLY A 156 22.00 13.55 -9.27
N PRO A 157 22.23 14.55 -8.40
CA PRO A 157 21.28 14.84 -7.33
C PRO A 157 19.88 14.96 -7.94
N PRO A 158 18.85 14.28 -7.40
CA PRO A 158 17.48 14.43 -7.87
C PRO A 158 17.24 15.92 -8.04
N GLY A 159 16.92 16.35 -9.26
CA GLY A 159 16.71 17.78 -9.54
C GLY A 159 15.85 18.37 -8.42
N PRO A 160 16.04 19.65 -8.02
CA PRO A 160 15.67 20.21 -6.71
C PRO A 160 14.19 20.07 -6.29
N ASP A 161 13.33 19.48 -7.12
CA ASP A 161 11.93 19.22 -6.85
C ASP A 161 11.58 17.73 -6.67
N VAL A 162 12.52 16.78 -6.83
CA VAL A 162 12.25 15.33 -6.74
C VAL A 162 12.55 14.81 -5.34
N ALA A 163 11.58 14.09 -4.76
CA ALA A 163 11.73 13.39 -3.50
C ALA A 163 11.25 11.94 -3.63
N LEU A 164 12.05 11.02 -3.11
CA LEU A 164 11.74 9.60 -3.00
C LEU A 164 11.16 9.28 -1.63
N TYR A 165 10.09 8.48 -1.61
CA TYR A 165 9.50 7.88 -0.41
C TYR A 165 9.39 6.39 -0.64
N ALA A 166 9.95 5.57 0.25
CA ALA A 166 9.92 4.13 0.13
C ALA A 166 9.30 3.51 1.37
N HIS A 167 8.59 2.40 1.20
CA HIS A 167 8.10 1.62 2.33
C HIS A 167 8.06 0.13 2.04
N ARG A 168 8.14 -0.68 3.09
CA ARG A 168 7.99 -2.13 3.02
C ARG A 168 7.40 -2.68 4.32
N LEU A 169 6.92 -3.91 4.26
CA LEU A 169 6.52 -4.67 5.43
C LEU A 169 7.76 -5.26 6.12
N ARG A 170 7.81 -5.12 7.45
CA ARG A 170 8.74 -5.84 8.33
C ARG A 170 8.05 -7.12 8.85
N PRO A 171 8.82 -8.08 9.40
CA PRO A 171 8.25 -9.21 10.12
C PRO A 171 7.19 -8.74 11.13
N GLY A 172 6.04 -9.42 11.17
CA GLY A 172 4.89 -9.05 12.00
C GLY A 172 3.98 -7.99 11.40
N GLY A 173 4.12 -7.65 10.11
CA GLY A 173 3.17 -6.82 9.36
C GLY A 173 3.29 -5.32 9.63
N GLN A 174 4.38 -4.89 10.27
CA GLN A 174 4.64 -3.48 10.54
C GLN A 174 5.19 -2.80 9.29
N LEU A 175 4.66 -1.61 8.97
CA LEU A 175 5.24 -0.77 7.93
C LEU A 175 6.48 -0.05 8.44
N ALA A 176 7.53 -0.10 7.64
CA ALA A 176 8.66 0.79 7.76
C ALA A 176 8.70 1.71 6.54
N ALA A 177 8.95 3.00 6.78
CA ALA A 177 8.99 4.02 5.76
C ALA A 177 10.33 4.78 5.81
N TRP A 178 10.79 5.21 4.65
CA TRP A 178 11.98 6.02 4.43
C TRP A 178 11.65 7.12 3.45
N HIS A 179 12.38 8.23 3.54
CA HIS A 179 12.25 9.31 2.60
C HIS A 179 13.54 10.09 2.48
N THR A 180 13.66 10.77 1.35
CA THR A 180 14.71 11.77 1.12
C THR A 180 14.28 13.13 1.67
N PRO A 181 15.23 13.98 2.10
CA PRO A 181 14.94 15.37 2.40
C PRO A 181 14.23 16.07 1.24
N ARG A 182 13.28 16.97 1.56
CA ARG A 182 12.87 17.99 0.59
C ARG A 182 14.11 18.83 0.26
N TRP A 183 14.43 18.98 -1.02
CA TRP A 183 15.44 19.95 -1.44
C TRP A 183 14.96 21.34 -0.99
N PRO A 184 15.82 22.19 -0.40
CA PRO A 184 15.46 23.58 -0.18
C PRO A 184 15.16 24.23 -1.52
N ARG A 185 14.07 25.01 -1.58
CA ARG A 185 13.88 25.97 -2.67
C ARG A 185 15.04 26.96 -2.58
N SER A 186 15.94 26.92 -3.56
CA SER A 186 16.86 28.03 -3.84
C SER A 186 16.07 29.30 -4.15
#